data_AF-X1UFI1-F1
#
_entry.id   AF-X1UFI1-F1
#
_cell.length_a   1.000
_cell.length_b   1.000
_cell.length_c   1.000
_cell.angle_alpha   90.00
_cell.angle_beta   90.00
_cell.angle_gamma   90.00
#
_symmetry.space_group_name_H-M   'P 1'
#
loop_
_entity.id
_entity.type
_entity.pdbx_description
1 polymer ?
#
loop_
_entity_poly.entity_id
_entity_poly.type
_entity_poly.pdbx_seq_one_letter_code
_entity_poly.pdbx_strand_id
1 'polypeptide(L)'
;DPPTVVDHDNLILYRFTLNTDRMTFILPPPHDYAGGPLGFNVVWTNDGGVDDSNRRVRWELNYQVVSEDEVVSGNHVNSPKLVNGLYESNLGWVEQHTGFMEIAEADFLGKECIFARLRAVTPINPPLTCEPHLIGVCLRYNALRIPV
;
A
#
# COMPACT_ATOMS: atom_id res chain seq x y z
N ASP A 1 -22.42 16.86 9.20
CA ASP A 1 -21.74 16.71 7.89
C ASP A 1 -20.58 15.75 8.01
N PRO A 2 -20.51 14.70 7.16
CA PRO A 2 -19.46 13.69 7.22
C PRO A 2 -18.09 14.22 6.74
N PRO A 3 -16.97 13.61 7.18
CA PRO A 3 -15.61 14.02 6.80
C PRO A 3 -15.33 13.89 5.30
N THR A 4 -14.40 14.70 4.77
CA THR A 4 -13.91 14.63 3.39
C THR A 4 -12.86 13.54 3.27
N VAL A 5 -12.94 12.70 2.24
CA VAL A 5 -11.93 11.67 1.93
C VAL A 5 -10.93 12.25 0.93
N VAL A 6 -9.63 12.14 1.23
CA VAL A 6 -8.53 12.61 0.38
C VAL A 6 -7.70 11.42 -0.08
N ASP A 7 -7.38 11.37 -1.39
CA ASP A 7 -6.50 10.38 -2.02
C ASP A 7 -5.22 11.06 -2.55
N HIS A 8 -4.04 10.58 -2.15
CA HIS A 8 -2.75 11.08 -2.64
C HIS A 8 -2.03 10.02 -3.48
N ASP A 9 -1.61 10.39 -4.70
CA ASP A 9 -0.86 9.52 -5.62
C ASP A 9 0.62 9.91 -5.73
N ASN A 10 1.50 8.92 -5.57
CA ASN A 10 2.92 9.04 -5.91
C ASN A 10 3.21 8.17 -7.14
N LEU A 11 3.52 8.80 -8.29
CA LEU A 11 3.95 8.10 -9.50
C LEU A 11 5.42 7.68 -9.37
N ILE A 12 5.68 6.44 -8.98
CA ILE A 12 7.02 5.85 -9.04
C ILE A 12 6.91 4.40 -9.53
N LEU A 13 7.44 4.12 -10.71
CA LEU A 13 7.44 2.77 -11.27
C LEU A 13 8.58 1.93 -10.67
N TYR A 14 8.25 0.85 -9.96
CA TYR A 14 9.20 -0.14 -9.44
C TYR A 14 8.84 -1.55 -9.89
N ARG A 15 9.83 -2.30 -10.35
CA ARG A 15 9.71 -3.75 -10.62
C ARG A 15 10.10 -4.53 -9.38
N PHE A 16 9.37 -5.61 -9.08
CA PHE A 16 9.64 -6.45 -7.92
C PHE A 16 9.88 -7.90 -8.34
N THR A 17 11.01 -8.47 -7.92
CA THR A 17 11.14 -9.92 -7.78
C THR A 17 10.33 -10.38 -6.58
N LEU A 18 9.33 -11.24 -6.85
CA LEU A 18 8.45 -11.79 -5.81
C LEU A 18 9.27 -12.38 -4.68
N ASN A 19 8.83 -12.09 -3.46
CA ASN A 19 9.44 -12.52 -2.21
C ASN A 19 10.80 -11.93 -1.84
N THR A 20 11.39 -11.08 -2.68
CA THR A 20 12.74 -10.53 -2.44
C THR A 20 12.68 -9.04 -2.19
N ASP A 21 12.16 -8.30 -3.18
CA ASP A 21 12.29 -6.85 -3.21
C ASP A 21 11.34 -6.15 -2.26
N ARG A 22 11.78 -4.98 -1.79
CA ARG A 22 11.09 -4.17 -0.78
C ARG A 22 11.22 -2.70 -1.13
N MET A 23 10.12 -1.97 -1.08
CA MET A 23 10.12 -0.51 -1.10
C MET A 23 9.85 -0.01 0.31
N THR A 24 10.62 0.97 0.77
CA THR A 24 10.41 1.64 2.06
C THR A 24 10.04 3.09 1.80
N PHE A 25 9.01 3.57 2.49
CA PHE A 25 8.60 4.97 2.46
C PHE A 25 8.20 5.42 3.86
N ILE A 26 8.38 6.71 4.12
CA ILE A 26 8.05 7.36 5.38
C ILE A 26 6.91 8.31 5.09
N LEU A 27 5.83 8.20 5.86
CA LEU A 27 4.69 9.09 5.75
C LEU A 27 4.46 9.75 7.09
N PRO A 28 4.59 11.09 7.18
CA PRO A 28 3.98 11.80 8.28
C PRO A 28 2.45 11.68 8.16
N PRO A 29 1.71 11.53 9.27
CA PRO A 29 0.26 11.71 9.24
C PRO A 29 -0.07 13.06 8.59
N PRO A 30 -1.05 13.12 7.66
CA PRO A 30 -1.44 14.38 7.04
C PRO A 30 -1.83 15.41 8.10
N HIS A 31 -1.42 16.66 7.90
CA HIS A 31 -1.66 17.76 8.86
C HIS A 31 -3.14 18.03 9.13
N ASP A 32 -3.99 17.69 8.17
CA ASP A 32 -5.45 17.83 8.21
C ASP A 32 -6.15 16.52 8.59
N TYR A 33 -5.46 15.49 9.08
CA TYR A 33 -6.11 14.23 9.47
C TYR A 33 -7.15 14.41 10.61
N ALA A 34 -8.35 13.83 10.42
CA ALA A 34 -9.52 14.00 11.30
C ALA A 34 -9.94 12.74 12.08
N GLY A 35 -9.22 11.61 11.93
CA GLY A 35 -9.53 10.37 12.64
C GLY A 35 -9.82 9.17 11.73
N GLY A 36 -9.88 7.96 12.31
CA GLY A 36 -10.12 6.72 11.58
C GLY A 36 -8.87 6.11 10.91
N PRO A 37 -9.00 4.96 10.25
CA PRO A 37 -7.82 4.27 9.72
C PRO A 37 -7.16 5.02 8.56
N LEU A 38 -5.84 4.86 8.42
CA LEU A 38 -5.12 5.19 7.19
C LEU A 38 -5.18 4.00 6.24
N GLY A 39 -5.71 4.22 5.04
CA GLY A 39 -5.83 3.22 4.00
C GLY A 39 -4.72 3.34 2.96
N PHE A 40 -4.12 2.21 2.59
CA PHE A 40 -3.13 2.10 1.51
C PHE A 40 -3.67 1.24 0.38
N ASN A 41 -3.82 1.82 -0.80
CA ASN A 41 -4.10 1.10 -2.03
C ASN A 41 -2.81 0.98 -2.85
N VAL A 42 -2.61 -0.18 -3.48
CA VAL A 42 -1.49 -0.38 -4.41
C VAL A 42 -2.00 -0.34 -5.83
N VAL A 43 -1.43 0.55 -6.64
CA VAL A 43 -1.62 0.64 -8.08
C VAL A 43 -0.48 -0.09 -8.75
N TRP A 44 -0.78 -1.11 -9.55
CA TRP A 44 0.22 -2.02 -10.11
C TRP A 44 -0.19 -2.58 -11.46
N THR A 45 0.73 -3.27 -12.12
CA THR A 45 0.47 -3.97 -13.39
C THR A 45 1.39 -5.19 -13.53
N ASN A 46 1.12 -6.05 -14.51
CA ASN A 46 2.03 -7.12 -14.88
C ASN A 46 3.18 -6.56 -15.75
N ASP A 47 4.16 -7.37 -16.15
CA ASP A 47 5.27 -6.89 -16.99
C ASP A 47 4.88 -6.61 -18.46
N GLY A 48 3.63 -6.89 -18.83
CA GLY A 48 3.09 -6.79 -20.19
C GLY A 48 3.58 -7.86 -21.16
N GLY A 49 4.47 -8.76 -20.73
CA GLY A 49 5.11 -9.77 -21.58
C GLY A 49 4.39 -11.11 -21.65
N VAL A 50 3.43 -11.34 -20.75
CA VAL A 50 2.66 -12.60 -20.63
C VAL A 50 1.18 -12.34 -20.33
N ASP A 51 0.32 -13.25 -20.78
CA ASP A 51 -1.09 -13.27 -20.36
C ASP A 51 -1.19 -13.85 -18.94
N ASP A 52 -1.35 -12.95 -17.98
CA ASP A 52 -1.55 -13.27 -16.58
C ASP A 52 -3.02 -13.08 -16.14
N SER A 53 -3.98 -13.09 -17.08
CA SER A 53 -5.41 -12.97 -16.76
C SER A 53 -5.85 -14.00 -15.72
N ASN A 54 -6.64 -13.54 -14.74
CA ASN A 54 -7.11 -14.30 -13.58
C ASN A 54 -6.02 -14.82 -12.63
N ARG A 55 -4.79 -14.29 -12.74
CA ARG A 55 -3.71 -14.55 -11.78
C ARG A 55 -3.57 -13.43 -10.78
N ARG A 56 -2.91 -13.74 -9.68
CA ARG A 56 -2.86 -12.88 -8.50
C ARG A 56 -1.44 -12.51 -8.15
N VAL A 57 -1.32 -11.38 -7.47
CA VAL A 57 -0.18 -11.02 -6.62
C VAL A 57 -0.74 -10.72 -5.23
N ARG A 58 0.03 -11.00 -4.18
CA ARG A 58 -0.30 -10.51 -2.84
C ARG A 58 0.66 -9.38 -2.48
N TRP A 59 0.11 -8.27 -2.02
CA TRP A 59 0.88 -7.16 -1.49
C TRP A 59 0.90 -7.25 0.03
N GLU A 60 2.09 -7.09 0.59
CA GLU A 60 2.35 -7.13 2.02
C GLU A 60 2.89 -5.76 2.45
N LEU A 61 2.10 -5.04 3.25
CA LEU A 61 2.49 -3.80 3.90
C LEU A 61 2.91 -4.12 5.33
N ASN A 62 4.22 -4.11 5.56
CA ASN A 62 4.77 -4.08 6.89
C ASN A 62 4.88 -2.63 7.35
N TYR A 63 4.71 -2.37 8.64
CA TYR A 63 4.91 -1.03 9.17
C TYR A 63 5.47 -1.04 10.58
N GLN A 64 6.09 0.07 10.96
CA GLN A 64 6.38 0.45 12.33
C GLN A 64 5.98 1.90 12.53
N VAL A 65 5.49 2.22 13.72
CA VAL A 65 5.16 3.59 14.13
C VAL A 65 6.25 4.09 15.06
N VAL A 66 6.65 5.35 14.95
CA VAL A 66 7.71 5.89 15.80
C VAL A 66 7.41 7.30 16.28
N SER A 67 7.96 7.59 17.45
CA SER A 67 8.11 8.93 18.01
C SER A 67 9.54 9.44 17.79
N GLU A 68 9.75 10.73 18.05
CA GLU A 68 11.07 11.36 18.10
C GLU A 68 12.05 10.51 18.92
N ASP A 69 13.27 10.32 18.41
CA ASP A 69 14.36 9.53 19.00
C ASP A 69 14.14 8.00 19.15
N GLU A 70 13.02 7.43 18.71
CA GLU A 70 12.81 5.98 18.73
C GLU A 70 13.60 5.25 17.63
N VAL A 71 14.35 4.19 18.00
CA VAL A 71 15.00 3.32 17.03
C VAL A 71 13.95 2.43 16.36
N VAL A 72 13.80 2.58 15.03
CA VAL A 72 12.93 1.72 14.22
C VAL A 72 13.53 0.32 14.15
N SER A 73 12.92 -0.65 14.84
CA SER A 73 13.27 -2.07 14.72
C SER A 73 12.02 -2.94 14.57
N GLY A 74 12.15 -4.02 13.80
CA GLY A 74 11.08 -4.98 13.57
C GLY A 74 9.85 -4.37 12.87
N ASN A 75 8.70 -4.99 13.12
CA ASN A 75 7.39 -4.54 12.66
C ASN A 75 6.49 -4.29 13.87
N HIS A 76 5.48 -3.44 13.69
CA HIS A 76 4.40 -3.26 14.64
C HIS A 76 3.66 -4.59 14.90
N VAL A 77 3.06 -4.76 16.08
CA VAL A 77 2.35 -6.01 16.44
C VAL A 77 1.15 -6.32 15.53
N ASN A 78 0.53 -5.28 14.98
CA ASN A 78 -0.61 -5.39 14.07
C ASN A 78 -0.20 -5.46 12.57
N SER A 79 1.08 -5.68 12.29
CA SER A 79 1.69 -5.86 10.97
C SER A 79 2.04 -7.35 10.72
N PRO A 80 1.99 -7.85 9.47
CA PRO A 80 1.70 -7.13 8.23
C PRO A 80 0.21 -6.94 7.95
N LYS A 81 -0.10 -5.96 7.11
CA LYS A 81 -1.39 -5.88 6.39
C LYS A 81 -1.21 -6.54 5.02
N LEU A 82 -2.21 -7.31 4.60
CA LEU A 82 -2.17 -8.10 3.37
C LEU A 82 -3.34 -7.74 2.48
N VAL A 83 -3.10 -7.64 1.17
CA VAL A 83 -4.17 -7.53 0.16
C VAL A 83 -3.80 -8.33 -1.08
N ASN A 84 -4.77 -8.99 -1.71
CA ASN A 84 -4.55 -9.65 -2.99
C ASN A 84 -4.96 -8.70 -4.12
N GLY A 85 -4.08 -8.52 -5.10
CA GLY A 85 -4.41 -7.98 -6.41
C GLY A 85 -4.80 -9.11 -7.38
N LEU A 86 -5.82 -8.88 -8.19
CA LEU A 86 -6.19 -9.75 -9.32
C LEU A 86 -5.79 -9.04 -10.61
N TYR A 87 -5.12 -9.75 -11.50
CA TYR A 87 -4.91 -9.27 -12.87
C TYR A 87 -6.11 -9.69 -13.71
N GLU A 88 -7.00 -8.75 -14.04
CA GLU A 88 -8.28 -9.03 -14.70
C GLU A 88 -8.24 -8.90 -16.23
N SER A 89 -7.06 -8.65 -16.80
CA SER A 89 -6.89 -8.44 -18.24
C SER A 89 -6.08 -9.54 -18.88
N ASN A 90 -6.49 -9.93 -20.09
CA ASN A 90 -5.66 -10.70 -21.03
C ASN A 90 -4.85 -9.80 -21.97
N LEU A 91 -4.97 -8.48 -21.80
CA LEU A 91 -4.12 -7.50 -22.47
C LEU A 91 -2.78 -7.40 -21.72
N GLY A 92 -1.78 -6.83 -22.38
CA GLY A 92 -0.50 -6.47 -21.76
C GLY A 92 -0.70 -5.39 -20.70
N TRP A 93 0.25 -4.46 -20.55
CA TRP A 93 0.28 -3.44 -19.51
C TRP A 93 -1.08 -2.74 -19.19
N VAL A 94 -1.81 -3.26 -18.19
CA VAL A 94 -3.07 -2.69 -17.70
C VAL A 94 -2.93 -2.37 -16.21
N GLU A 95 -3.34 -1.16 -15.85
CA GLU A 95 -3.34 -0.69 -14.47
C GLU A 95 -4.39 -1.45 -13.64
N GLN A 96 -3.96 -1.94 -12.48
CA GLN A 96 -4.75 -2.68 -11.51
C GLN A 96 -4.68 -1.98 -10.16
N HIS A 97 -5.81 -1.98 -9.46
CA HIS A 97 -5.96 -1.38 -8.13
C HIS A 97 -6.31 -2.48 -7.13
N THR A 98 -5.70 -2.45 -5.95
CA THR A 98 -6.04 -3.41 -4.89
C THR A 98 -7.25 -2.98 -4.07
N GLY A 99 -7.62 -3.78 -3.06
CA GLY A 99 -8.32 -3.21 -1.89
C GLY A 99 -7.38 -2.34 -1.04
N PHE A 100 -7.92 -1.74 0.03
CA PHE A 100 -7.11 -0.97 0.98
C PHE A 100 -6.51 -1.88 2.07
N MET A 101 -5.23 -1.70 2.35
CA MET A 101 -4.58 -2.15 3.58
C MET A 101 -4.71 -1.06 4.62
N GLU A 102 -5.38 -1.33 5.74
CA GLU A 102 -5.70 -0.31 6.73
C GLU A 102 -4.82 -0.43 7.97
N ILE A 103 -4.20 0.69 8.36
CA ILE A 103 -3.56 0.87 9.66
C ILE A 103 -4.57 1.57 10.58
N ALA A 104 -4.86 0.95 11.72
CA ALA A 104 -5.83 1.49 12.66
C ALA A 104 -5.30 2.77 13.31
N GLU A 105 -6.17 3.73 13.57
CA GLU A 105 -5.82 4.99 14.25
C GLU A 105 -5.05 4.76 15.55
N ALA A 106 -5.51 3.81 16.37
CA ALA A 106 -4.89 3.49 17.65
C ALA A 106 -3.42 3.03 17.52
N ASP A 107 -2.98 2.59 16.34
CA ASP A 107 -1.60 2.18 16.12
C ASP A 107 -0.67 3.40 15.99
N PHE A 108 -1.11 4.51 15.42
CA PHE A 108 -0.25 5.67 15.10
C PHE A 108 -0.64 6.98 15.78
N LEU A 109 -1.75 7.01 16.52
CA LEU A 109 -2.18 8.22 17.22
C LEU A 109 -1.11 8.66 18.23
N GLY A 110 -0.67 9.92 18.11
CA GLY A 110 0.41 10.49 18.94
C GLY A 110 1.83 10.08 18.52
N LYS A 111 1.98 9.39 17.38
CA LYS A 111 3.27 9.08 16.76
C LYS A 111 3.62 10.11 15.69
N GLU A 112 4.91 10.28 15.44
CA GLU A 112 5.43 11.29 14.52
C GLU A 112 5.33 10.83 13.06
N CYS A 113 5.68 9.57 12.81
CA CYS A 113 5.60 9.01 11.46
C CYS A 113 5.37 7.50 11.44
N ILE A 114 4.97 7.03 10.26
CA ILE A 114 4.81 5.61 9.95
C ILE A 114 5.92 5.23 8.97
N PHE A 115 6.78 4.32 9.40
CA PHE A 115 7.75 3.63 8.55
C PHE A 115 7.07 2.44 7.90
N ALA A 116 6.76 2.56 6.62
CA ALA A 116 6.08 1.53 5.85
C ALA A 116 7.05 0.82 4.90
N ARG A 117 6.89 -0.49 4.78
CA ARG A 117 7.65 -1.35 3.88
C ARG A 117 6.68 -2.22 3.09
N LEU A 118 6.63 -1.98 1.78
CA LEU A 118 5.80 -2.71 0.84
C LEU A 118 6.61 -3.79 0.11
N ARG A 119 6.00 -4.95 -0.08
CA ARG A 119 6.57 -6.08 -0.84
C ARG A 119 5.49 -6.82 -1.61
N ALA A 120 5.84 -7.30 -2.80
CA ALA A 120 5.06 -8.30 -3.51
C ALA A 120 5.44 -9.72 -3.04
N VAL A 121 4.45 -10.50 -2.62
CA VAL A 121 4.59 -11.88 -2.13
C VAL A 121 3.71 -12.83 -2.92
N THR A 122 4.07 -14.11 -2.89
CA THR A 122 3.29 -15.16 -3.56
C THR A 122 1.89 -15.27 -2.95
N PRO A 123 0.81 -15.15 -3.75
CA PRO A 123 -0.56 -15.34 -3.27
C PRO A 123 -0.92 -16.83 -3.14
N ILE A 124 -2.10 -17.09 -2.58
CA ILE A 124 -2.74 -18.40 -2.66
C ILE A 124 -3.42 -18.47 -4.03
N ASN A 125 -2.72 -19.06 -5.01
CA ASN A 125 -3.11 -19.56 -6.35
C ASN A 125 -4.21 -18.85 -7.21
N PRO A 126 -4.03 -18.79 -8.55
CA PRO A 126 -2.77 -18.95 -9.28
C PRO A 126 -1.94 -17.65 -9.19
N PRO A 127 -0.63 -17.73 -8.90
CA PRO A 127 0.24 -16.56 -8.89
C PRO A 127 0.48 -16.04 -10.32
N LEU A 128 0.86 -14.76 -10.43
CA LEU A 128 1.47 -14.22 -11.65
C LEU A 128 2.63 -15.11 -12.11
N THR A 129 2.83 -15.20 -13.42
CA THR A 129 4.00 -15.86 -14.00
C THR A 129 5.15 -14.89 -14.22
N CYS A 130 4.87 -13.59 -14.25
CA CYS A 130 5.85 -12.53 -14.37
C CYS A 130 6.13 -11.79 -13.06
N GLU A 131 7.04 -10.82 -13.15
CA GLU A 131 7.29 -9.87 -12.06
C GLU A 131 6.25 -8.73 -12.08
N PRO A 132 5.60 -8.44 -10.95
CA PRO A 132 4.68 -7.31 -10.87
C PRO A 132 5.44 -5.99 -10.88
N HIS A 133 4.84 -4.99 -11.49
CA HIS A 133 5.30 -3.60 -11.49
C HIS A 133 4.39 -2.74 -10.62
N LEU A 134 4.94 -2.15 -9.58
CA LEU A 134 4.29 -1.11 -8.78
C LEU A 134 4.30 0.20 -9.58
N ILE A 135 3.14 0.79 -9.80
CA ILE A 135 2.98 2.10 -10.45
C ILE A 135 2.91 3.22 -9.40
N GLY A 136 2.23 2.94 -8.28
CA GLY A 136 2.05 3.90 -7.20
C GLY A 136 1.37 3.31 -5.98
N VAL A 137 1.33 4.09 -4.91
CA VAL A 137 0.58 3.79 -3.68
C VAL A 137 -0.30 4.98 -3.39
N CYS A 138 -1.61 4.74 -3.28
CA CYS A 138 -2.57 5.76 -2.89
C CYS A 138 -2.75 5.73 -1.36
N LEU A 139 -2.65 6.89 -0.72
CA LEU A 139 -3.01 7.07 0.69
C LEU A 139 -4.43 7.63 0.77
N ARG A 140 -5.30 6.94 1.51
CA ARG A 140 -6.66 7.38 1.84
C ARG A 140 -6.77 7.68 3.33
N TYR A 141 -7.36 8.82 3.67
CA TYR A 141 -7.63 9.21 5.05
C TYR A 141 -8.85 10.13 5.16
N ASN A 142 -9.38 10.29 6.38
CA ASN A 142 -10.40 11.30 6.66
C ASN A 142 -9.74 12.62 6.99
N ALA A 143 -10.08 13.68 6.26
CA ALA A 143 -9.56 15.02 6.48
C ALA A 143 -10.52 15.90 7.29
N LEU A 144 -9.95 16.84 8.03
CA LEU A 144 -10.59 17.99 8.65
C LEU A 144 -11.06 18.85 7.49
N ARG A 145 -12.38 18.84 7.26
CA ARG A 145 -13.10 19.54 6.19
C ARG A 145 -12.28 20.67 5.53
N ILE A 146 -11.95 20.51 4.26
CA ILE A 146 -11.44 21.61 3.44
C ILE A 146 -12.61 22.62 3.27
N PRO A 147 -12.46 23.90 3.65
CA PRO A 147 -13.47 24.91 3.34
C PRO A 147 -13.63 24.97 1.82
N VAL A 148 -14.86 24.80 1.34
CA VAL A 148 -15.24 25.09 -0.05
C VAL A 148 -15.28 26.60 -0.26
#